data_AF-A0A0M8PWH9-F1
#
_entry.id   AF-A0A0M8PWH9-F1
#
_cell.length_a   1.000
_cell.length_b   1.000
_cell.length_c   1.000
_cell.angle_alpha   90.00
_cell.angle_beta   90.00
_cell.angle_gamma   90.00
#
_symmetry.space_group_name_H-M   'P 1'
#
loop_
_entity.id
_entity.type
_entity.pdbx_description
1 polymer ?
#
loop_
_entity_poly.entity_id
_entity_poly.type
_entity_poly.pdbx_seq_one_letter_code
_entity_poly.pdbx_strand_id
1 'polypeptide(L)'
;MAKLIVIIIKVLYGGEEMLFISIVLAIPIYGFCIWSMYQPEESYFFFDRWRYKEIPELSDVQIKLIRIGSVVAMIVETIYLIVVAIDAFTPDF
;
A
#
# COMPACT_ATOMS: atom_id res chain seq x y z
N MET A 1 -18.94 -1.01 19.09
CA MET A 1 -18.80 -0.62 17.67
C MET A 1 -17.46 -1.08 17.08
N ALA A 2 -16.31 -0.69 17.66
CA ALA A 2 -14.98 -1.13 17.17
C ALA A 2 -14.79 -2.66 17.08
N LYS A 3 -15.23 -3.43 18.09
CA LYS A 3 -15.19 -4.91 18.06
C LYS A 3 -16.01 -5.52 16.91
N LEU A 4 -17.13 -4.91 16.53
CA LEU A 4 -17.99 -5.42 15.45
C LEU A 4 -17.33 -5.22 14.09
N ILE A 5 -16.67 -4.07 13.89
CA ILE A 5 -15.89 -3.78 12.68
C ILE A 5 -14.70 -4.75 12.57
N VAL A 6 -13.99 -4.99 13.67
CA VAL A 6 -12.88 -5.95 13.73
C VAL A 6 -13.35 -7.37 13.40
N ILE A 7 -14.51 -7.81 13.91
CA ILE A 7 -15.10 -9.12 13.59
C ILE A 7 -15.50 -9.21 12.12
N ILE A 8 -16.11 -8.16 11.55
CA ILE A 8 -16.50 -8.14 10.12
C ILE A 8 -15.25 -8.22 9.22
N ILE A 9 -14.17 -7.52 9.58
CA ILE A 9 -12.89 -7.61 8.87
C ILE A 9 -12.30 -9.03 9.02
N LYS A 10 -12.31 -9.61 10.22
CA LYS A 10 -11.81 -10.98 10.46
C LYS A 10 -12.59 -12.04 9.67
N VAL A 11 -13.90 -11.87 9.52
CA VAL A 11 -14.77 -12.79 8.75
C VAL A 11 -14.60 -12.63 7.24
N LEU A 12 -14.32 -11.42 6.74
CA LEU A 12 -14.10 -11.18 5.31
C LEU A 12 -12.68 -11.51 4.85
N TYR A 13 -11.69 -11.52 5.76
CA TYR A 13 -10.27 -11.59 5.44
C TYR A 13 -9.48 -12.61 6.29
N GLY A 14 -10.14 -13.50 7.04
CA GLY A 14 -9.48 -14.44 7.96
C GLY A 14 -9.13 -15.77 7.30
N GLY A 15 -7.88 -16.21 7.48
CA GLY A 15 -7.36 -17.50 7.04
C GLY A 15 -5.87 -17.47 6.74
N GLU A 16 -5.16 -18.58 6.94
CA GLU A 16 -3.71 -18.67 6.69
C GLU A 16 -3.32 -18.30 5.25
N GLU A 17 -4.21 -18.58 4.30
CA GLU A 17 -4.10 -18.23 2.87
C GLU A 17 -3.93 -16.71 2.64
N MET A 18 -4.49 -15.89 3.52
CA MET A 18 -4.56 -14.42 3.37
C MET A 18 -3.21 -13.75 3.62
N LEU A 19 -2.35 -14.36 4.44
CA LEU A 19 -1.00 -13.87 4.66
C LEU A 19 -0.14 -14.02 3.39
N PHE A 20 -0.22 -15.18 2.73
CA PHE A 20 0.54 -15.43 1.51
C PHE A 20 0.16 -14.44 0.41
N ILE A 21 -1.14 -14.27 0.15
CA ILE A 21 -1.64 -13.33 -0.87
C ILE A 21 -1.21 -11.90 -0.53
N SER A 22 -1.35 -11.49 0.75
CA SER A 22 -0.95 -10.15 1.21
C SER A 22 0.54 -9.88 0.96
N ILE A 23 1.43 -10.84 1.25
CA ILE A 23 2.87 -10.68 1.01
C ILE A 23 3.16 -10.54 -0.49
N VAL A 24 2.55 -11.36 -1.34
CA VAL A 24 2.76 -11.30 -2.79
C VAL A 24 2.31 -9.95 -3.36
N LEU A 25 1.17 -9.42 -2.89
CA LEU A 25 0.65 -8.11 -3.31
C LEU A 25 1.44 -6.93 -2.71
N ALA A 26 2.04 -7.09 -1.54
CA ALA A 26 2.84 -6.05 -0.92
C ALA A 26 4.13 -5.77 -1.70
N ILE A 27 4.74 -6.78 -2.35
CA ILE A 27 5.98 -6.61 -3.14
C ILE A 27 5.88 -5.48 -4.19
N PRO A 28 4.91 -5.49 -5.13
CA PRO A 28 4.77 -4.40 -6.09
C PRO A 28 4.39 -3.07 -5.42
N ILE A 29 3.66 -3.07 -4.30
CA ILE A 29 3.32 -1.85 -3.55
C ILE A 29 4.58 -1.20 -3.00
N TYR A 30 5.44 -1.95 -2.29
CA TYR A 30 6.72 -1.44 -1.80
C TYR A 30 7.62 -1.00 -2.95
N GLY A 31 7.70 -1.78 -4.03
CA GLY A 31 8.46 -1.41 -5.23
C GLY A 31 8.01 -0.08 -5.81
N PHE A 32 6.68 0.12 -5.94
CA PHE A 32 6.12 1.38 -6.43
C PHE A 32 6.36 2.55 -5.48
N CYS A 33 6.22 2.35 -4.16
CA CYS A 33 6.49 3.38 -3.16
C CYS A 33 7.96 3.81 -3.17
N ILE A 34 8.88 2.84 -3.20
CA ILE A 34 10.32 3.10 -3.27
C ILE A 34 10.65 3.85 -4.57
N TRP A 35 10.12 3.39 -5.70
CA TRP A 35 10.31 4.07 -6.98
C TRP A 35 9.78 5.51 -6.94
N SER A 36 8.61 5.73 -6.35
CA SER A 36 7.99 7.05 -6.18
C SER A 36 8.78 8.00 -5.28
N MET A 37 9.62 7.48 -4.39
CA MET A 37 10.51 8.33 -3.59
C MET A 37 11.67 8.88 -4.43
N TYR A 38 12.28 8.03 -5.27
CA TYR A 38 13.44 8.39 -6.08
C TYR A 38 13.06 9.15 -7.35
N GLN A 39 11.99 8.73 -8.03
CA GLN A 39 11.52 9.31 -9.30
C GLN A 39 10.02 9.64 -9.23
N PRO A 40 9.62 10.64 -8.41
CA PRO A 40 8.22 10.96 -8.14
C PRO A 40 7.43 11.41 -9.38
N GLU A 41 8.07 12.14 -10.29
CA GLU A 41 7.44 12.58 -11.54
C GLU A 41 7.11 11.40 -12.45
N GLU A 42 8.07 10.49 -12.59
CA GLU A 42 7.92 9.31 -13.44
C GLU A 42 6.86 8.35 -12.93
N SER A 43 6.82 8.13 -11.61
CA SER A 43 5.87 7.22 -10.98
C SER A 43 4.46 7.79 -10.94
N TYR A 44 4.30 9.12 -10.76
CA TYR A 44 3.00 9.78 -10.76
C TYR A 44 2.26 9.61 -12.09
N PHE A 45 2.98 9.68 -13.21
CA PHE A 45 2.39 9.49 -14.53
C PHE A 45 2.41 8.05 -15.04
N PHE A 46 2.88 7.06 -14.27
CA PHE A 46 3.11 5.70 -14.78
C PHE A 46 1.94 5.09 -15.56
N PHE A 47 0.69 5.31 -15.12
CA PHE A 47 -0.52 4.87 -15.82
C PHE A 47 -1.26 5.96 -16.61
N ASP A 48 -0.78 7.19 -16.57
CA ASP A 48 -1.41 8.37 -17.18
C ASP A 48 -0.57 8.99 -18.31
N ARG A 49 0.65 8.47 -18.59
CA ARG A 49 1.56 9.00 -19.63
C ARG A 49 0.90 9.11 -21.01
N TRP A 50 -0.01 8.20 -21.36
CA TRP A 50 -0.70 8.17 -22.64
C TRP A 50 -1.79 9.26 -22.79
N ARG A 51 -2.21 9.90 -21.68
CA ARG A 51 -3.25 10.94 -21.70
C ARG A 51 -2.73 12.29 -22.23
N TYR A 52 -1.43 12.50 -22.15
CA TYR A 52 -0.83 13.81 -22.38
C TYR A 52 0.02 13.83 -23.65
N LYS A 53 -0.08 14.92 -24.41
CA LYS A 53 0.76 15.15 -25.60
C LYS A 53 2.21 15.43 -25.21
N GLU A 54 2.41 16.08 -24.06
CA GLU A 54 3.69 16.38 -23.43
C GLU A 54 3.55 16.13 -21.93
N ILE A 55 4.60 15.64 -21.27
CA ILE A 55 4.55 15.27 -19.84
C ILE A 55 4.38 16.56 -19.02
N PRO A 56 3.31 16.69 -18.21
CA PRO A 56 3.13 17.87 -17.37
C PRO A 56 4.22 17.97 -16.29
N GLU A 57 4.72 19.18 -16.04
CA GLU A 57 5.63 19.43 -14.92
C GLU A 57 4.88 19.43 -13.60
N LEU A 58 5.42 18.72 -12.59
CA LEU A 58 4.86 18.72 -11.24
C LEU A 58 5.44 19.87 -10.43
N SER A 59 4.60 20.48 -9.59
CA SER A 59 5.08 21.45 -8.59
C SER A 59 5.89 20.77 -7.49
N ASP A 60 6.80 21.53 -6.86
CA ASP A 60 7.60 21.06 -5.72
C ASP A 60 6.75 20.48 -4.58
N VAL A 61 5.57 21.07 -4.35
CA VAL A 61 4.62 20.60 -3.32
C VAL A 61 4.08 19.22 -3.67
N GLN A 62 3.70 18.99 -4.94
CA GLN A 62 3.22 17.68 -5.39
C GLN A 62 4.32 16.63 -5.27
N ILE A 63 5.55 16.95 -5.69
CA ILE A 63 6.71 16.07 -5.55
C ILE A 63 6.95 15.70 -4.09
N LYS A 64 6.89 16.69 -3.18
CA LYS A 64 7.05 16.46 -1.74
C LYS A 64 5.94 15.58 -1.18
N LEU A 65 4.70 15.79 -1.60
CA LEU A 65 3.55 14.97 -1.18
C LEU A 65 3.65 13.54 -1.68
N ILE A 66 4.12 13.30 -2.91
CA ILE A 66 4.34 11.95 -3.44
C ILE A 66 5.38 11.20 -2.59
N ARG A 67 6.50 11.86 -2.25
CA ARG A 67 7.54 11.26 -1.40
C ARG A 67 7.04 10.94 0.00
N ILE A 68 6.38 11.89 0.66
CA ILE A 68 5.83 11.68 2.01
C ILE A 68 4.72 10.62 1.98
N GLY A 69 3.82 10.70 1.01
CA GLY A 69 2.75 9.73 0.81
C GLY A 69 3.28 8.32 0.60
N SER A 70 4.36 8.15 -0.16
CA SER A 70 5.02 6.86 -0.37
C SER A 70 5.58 6.28 0.94
N VAL A 71 6.19 7.11 1.78
CA VAL A 71 6.67 6.68 3.11
C VAL A 71 5.51 6.28 4.01
N VAL A 72 4.44 7.09 4.05
CA VAL A 72 3.24 6.79 4.85
C VAL A 72 2.60 5.49 4.36
N ALA A 73 2.48 5.28 3.05
CA ALA A 73 1.93 4.07 2.46
C ALA A 73 2.74 2.83 2.87
N MET A 74 4.08 2.89 2.83
CA MET A 74 4.93 1.80 3.30
C MET A 74 4.74 1.49 4.79
N ILE A 75 4.58 2.53 5.63
CA ILE A 75 4.33 2.33 7.08
C ILE A 75 2.98 1.64 7.29
N VAL A 76 1.93 2.11 6.61
CA VAL A 76 0.58 1.54 6.70
C VAL A 76 0.57 0.08 6.20
N GLU A 77 1.21 -0.19 5.07
CA GLU A 77 1.34 -1.54 4.50
C GLU A 77 2.08 -2.47 5.46
N THR A 78 3.12 -1.98 6.12
CA THR A 78 3.87 -2.77 7.12
C THR A 78 3.01 -3.11 8.33
N ILE A 79 2.24 -2.14 8.84
CA ILE A 79 1.32 -2.37 9.97
C ILE A 79 0.24 -3.38 9.56
N TYR A 80 -0.32 -3.25 8.35
CA TYR A 80 -1.29 -4.20 7.81
C TYR A 80 -0.73 -5.63 7.77
N LEU A 81 0.47 -5.83 7.21
CA LEU A 81 1.13 -7.14 7.17
C LEU A 81 1.36 -7.74 8.56
N ILE A 82 1.76 -6.92 9.55
CA ILE A 82 1.91 -7.38 10.93
C ILE A 82 0.58 -7.86 11.52
N VAL A 83 -0.51 -7.12 11.30
CA VAL A 83 -1.84 -7.50 11.79
C VAL A 83 -2.30 -8.81 11.15
N VAL A 84 -2.15 -8.95 9.83
CA VAL A 84 -2.50 -10.18 9.10
C VAL A 84 -1.63 -11.36 9.55
N ALA A 85 -0.34 -11.14 9.81
CA ALA A 85 0.54 -12.18 10.31
C ALA A 85 0.13 -12.64 11.72
N ILE A 86 -0.19 -11.71 12.62
CA ILE A 86 -0.68 -12.05 13.97
C ILE A 86 -1.96 -12.89 13.85
N ASP A 87 -2.89 -12.48 12.98
CA ASP A 87 -4.15 -13.20 12.77
C ASP A 87 -3.91 -14.64 12.26
N ALA A 88 -3.04 -14.80 11.27
CA ALA A 88 -2.70 -16.10 10.70
C ALA A 88 -2.08 -17.09 11.71
N PHE A 89 -1.34 -16.59 12.71
CA PHE A 89 -0.68 -17.43 13.72
C PHE A 89 -1.40 -17.47 15.07
N THR A 90 -2.52 -16.75 15.22
CA THR A 90 -3.31 -16.76 16.47
C THR A 90 -4.52 -17.68 16.29
N PRO A 91 -4.53 -18.87 16.92
CA PRO A 91 -5.67 -19.77 16.83
C PRO A 91 -6.93 -19.14 17.44
N ASP A 92 -8.06 -19.33 16.77
CA ASP A 92 -9.38 -19.01 17.33
C ASP A 92 -9.68 -20.01 18.47
N PHE A 93 -9.59 -19.54 19.71
CA PHE A 93 -9.99 -20.32 20.90
C PHE A 93 -11.50 -20.49 21.00
#